data_AF-A0AAD5TL31-F1
#
_entry.id   AF-A0AAD5TL31-F1
#
_cell.length_a   1.000
_cell.length_b   1.000
_cell.length_c   1.000
_cell.angle_alpha   90.00
_cell.angle_beta   90.00
_cell.angle_gamma   90.00
#
_symmetry.space_group_name_H-M   'P 1'
#
loop_
_entity.id
_entity.type
_entity.pdbx_description
1 polymer ?
#
loop_
_entity_poly.entity_id
_entity_poly.type
_entity_poly.pdbx_seq_one_letter_code
_entity_poly.pdbx_strand_id
1 'polypeptide(L)'
;MVHTIPLGDAFGDSPAFQSSIHISEASLNNVDSSIKKMTSIADRIVDLTKDYSAKFTALAEELQAVGGNENDPSYEVVGQQVFKDIERSRMIAASQFKDTFIDPLTQFAVTEIHSAKKVGKEYQSAQDTYLNAMGKYMSKRPSDKGIEESVRDVVEARKAFHLKAVEYGIRLNDVDVKRKYEVMERIISLAYTNSSFYHQGYDAFKDIEPSMRDLTGTAAFRSGA
;
A
#
# COMPACT_ATOMS: atom_id res chain seq x y z
N MET A 1 11.93 -0.26 14.12
CA MET A 1 12.00 0.88 15.07
C MET A 1 11.81 2.14 14.26
N VAL A 2 11.04 3.13 14.73
CA VAL A 2 10.89 4.42 14.01
C VAL A 2 12.23 5.14 14.10
N HIS A 3 12.81 5.54 12.97
CA HIS A 3 14.04 6.33 12.98
C HIS A 3 13.65 7.80 13.08
N THR A 4 14.13 8.49 14.12
CA THR A 4 13.77 9.87 14.40
C THR A 4 14.94 10.79 14.10
N ILE A 5 14.69 11.81 13.29
CA ILE A 5 15.64 12.86 12.96
C ILE A 5 15.74 13.83 14.14
N PRO A 6 16.94 14.07 14.69
CA PRO A 6 17.14 14.98 15.81
C PRO A 6 17.06 16.43 15.33
N LEU A 7 15.87 17.03 15.43
CA LEU A 7 15.63 18.41 14.95
C LEU A 7 16.49 19.47 15.65
N GLY A 8 16.92 19.21 16.90
CA GLY A 8 17.82 20.09 17.64
C GLY A 8 19.19 20.25 16.98
N ASP A 9 19.62 19.25 16.21
CA ASP A 9 20.92 19.25 15.53
C ASP A 9 20.87 19.88 14.13
N ALA A 10 19.68 20.20 13.62
CA ALA A 10 19.49 20.76 12.28
C ALA A 10 20.22 22.10 12.10
N PHE A 11 20.24 22.95 13.14
CA PHE A 11 20.96 24.22 13.09
C PHE A 11 22.48 24.04 13.03
N GLY A 12 22.99 23.00 13.69
CA GLY A 12 24.41 22.67 13.71
C GLY A 12 24.90 22.03 12.42
N ASP A 13 23.98 21.56 11.57
CA ASP A 13 24.27 20.87 10.31
C ASP A 13 25.38 19.82 10.45
N SER A 14 25.29 19.01 11.52
CA SER A 14 26.35 18.07 11.85
C SER A 14 26.39 16.91 10.85
N PRO A 15 27.56 16.27 10.64
CA PRO A 15 27.64 15.05 9.83
C PRO A 15 26.68 13.94 10.30
N ALA A 16 26.40 13.87 11.62
CA ALA A 16 25.44 12.92 12.18
C ALA A 16 23.98 13.26 11.80
N PHE A 17 23.62 14.54 11.78
CA PHE A 17 22.32 15.00 11.30
C PHE A 17 22.14 14.66 9.81
N GLN A 18 23.12 14.98 8.98
CA GLN A 18 23.11 14.65 7.55
C GLN A 18 23.02 13.14 7.30
N SER A 19 23.76 12.34 8.06
CA SER A 19 23.66 10.88 7.99
C SER A 19 22.26 10.38 8.35
N SER A 20 21.60 10.97 9.35
CA SER A 20 20.22 10.61 9.74
C SER A 20 19.21 10.96 8.64
N ILE A 21 19.38 12.12 7.97
CA ILE A 21 18.57 12.49 6.80
C ILE A 21 18.74 11.44 5.69
N HIS A 22 19.98 11.10 5.32
CA HIS A 22 20.24 10.12 4.26
C HIS A 22 19.70 8.72 4.57
N ILE A 23 19.77 8.27 5.83
CA ILE A 23 19.16 7.00 6.26
C ILE A 23 17.64 7.05 6.08
N SER A 24 17.00 8.14 6.51
CA SER A 24 15.56 8.36 6.31
C SER A 24 15.17 8.42 4.84
N GLU A 25 15.97 9.03 3.98
CA GLU A 25 15.74 9.09 2.53
C GLU A 25 15.82 7.72 1.87
N ALA A 26 16.83 6.93 2.23
CA ALA A 26 16.96 5.55 1.76
C ALA A 26 15.75 4.70 2.20
N SER A 27 15.35 4.83 3.47
CA SER A 27 14.14 4.20 4.00
C SER A 27 12.90 4.61 3.21
N LEU A 28 12.72 5.91 2.95
CA LEU A 28 11.60 6.45 2.19
C LEU A 28 11.51 5.87 0.77
N ASN A 29 12.65 5.75 0.09
CA ASN A 29 12.73 5.16 -1.26
C ASN A 29 12.44 3.64 -1.26
N ASN A 30 12.89 2.93 -0.23
CA ASN A 30 12.59 1.51 -0.06
C ASN A 30 11.10 1.27 0.17
N VAL A 31 10.46 2.12 0.98
CA VAL A 31 9.02 2.03 1.27
C VAL A 31 8.21 2.34 0.02
N ASP A 32 8.54 3.39 -0.73
CA ASP A 32 7.90 3.73 -2.01
C ASP A 32 7.93 2.54 -2.99
N SER A 33 9.12 1.95 -3.16
CA SER A 33 9.33 0.80 -4.05
C SER A 33 8.55 -0.43 -3.57
N SER A 34 8.50 -0.66 -2.25
CA SER A 34 7.78 -1.79 -1.66
C SER A 34 6.28 -1.65 -1.83
N ILE A 35 5.74 -0.45 -1.61
CA ILE A 35 4.32 -0.15 -1.82
C ILE A 35 3.93 -0.39 -3.27
N LYS A 36 4.70 0.14 -4.24
CA LYS A 36 4.46 -0.09 -5.68
C LYS A 36 4.43 -1.58 -6.04
N LYS A 37 5.34 -2.37 -5.47
CA LYS A 37 5.35 -3.83 -5.68
C LYS A 37 4.14 -4.50 -5.05
N MET A 38 3.80 -4.15 -3.81
CA MET A 38 2.64 -4.72 -3.11
C MET A 38 1.33 -4.42 -3.83
N THR A 39 1.11 -3.17 -4.26
CA THR A 39 -0.11 -2.78 -4.97
C THR A 39 -0.18 -3.44 -6.35
N SER A 40 0.93 -3.57 -7.06
CA SER A 40 0.97 -4.29 -8.35
C SER A 40 0.66 -5.78 -8.20
N ILE A 41 1.17 -6.44 -7.15
CA ILE A 41 0.85 -7.85 -6.87
C ILE A 41 -0.63 -7.99 -6.51
N ALA A 42 -1.15 -7.11 -5.65
CA ALA A 42 -2.55 -7.13 -5.25
C ALA A 42 -3.50 -6.90 -6.43
N ASP A 43 -3.16 -5.97 -7.33
CA ASP A 43 -3.93 -5.72 -8.55
C ASP A 43 -3.97 -6.96 -9.45
N ARG A 44 -2.83 -7.65 -9.59
CA ARG A 44 -2.76 -8.92 -10.32
C ARG A 44 -3.60 -10.03 -9.66
N ILE A 45 -3.65 -10.09 -8.34
CA ILE A 45 -4.52 -11.03 -7.60
C ILE A 45 -5.98 -10.73 -7.91
N VAL A 46 -6.38 -9.45 -7.91
CA VAL A 46 -7.76 -9.05 -8.24
C VAL A 46 -8.13 -9.50 -9.66
N ASP A 47 -7.27 -9.27 -10.65
CA ASP A 47 -7.52 -9.68 -12.03
C ASP A 47 -7.63 -11.21 -12.18
N LEU A 48 -6.70 -11.95 -11.59
CA LEU A 48 -6.72 -13.41 -11.62
C LEU A 48 -7.95 -13.98 -10.91
N THR A 49 -8.39 -13.33 -9.83
CA THR A 49 -9.59 -13.71 -9.09
C THR A 49 -10.85 -13.51 -9.93
N LYS A 50 -10.92 -12.42 -10.70
CA LYS A 50 -12.03 -12.16 -11.62
C LYS A 50 -12.08 -13.21 -12.73
N ASP A 51 -10.94 -13.51 -13.36
CA ASP A 51 -10.87 -14.54 -14.41
C ASP A 51 -11.23 -15.91 -13.86
N TYR A 52 -10.62 -16.31 -12.73
CA TYR A 52 -10.97 -17.55 -12.04
C TYR A 52 -12.48 -17.65 -11.77
N SER A 53 -13.07 -16.57 -11.25
CA SER A 53 -14.49 -16.60 -10.89
C SER A 53 -15.40 -16.69 -12.10
N ALA A 54 -15.03 -16.04 -13.21
CA ALA A 54 -15.71 -16.18 -14.48
C ALA A 54 -15.62 -17.61 -15.04
N LYS A 55 -14.44 -18.24 -14.99
CA LYS A 55 -14.26 -19.64 -15.44
C LYS A 55 -15.02 -20.62 -14.56
N PHE A 56 -15.03 -20.42 -13.25
CA PHE A 56 -15.76 -21.29 -12.32
C PHE A 56 -17.27 -21.16 -12.51
N THR A 57 -17.78 -19.94 -12.74
CA THR A 57 -19.18 -19.72 -13.09
C THR A 57 -19.57 -20.45 -14.38
N ALA A 58 -18.75 -20.34 -15.44
CA ALA A 58 -18.99 -21.06 -16.69
C ALA A 58 -18.96 -22.59 -16.51
N LEU A 59 -18.03 -23.10 -15.68
CA LEU A 59 -18.00 -24.53 -15.34
C LEU A 59 -19.29 -24.96 -14.61
N ALA A 60 -19.79 -24.16 -13.67
CA ALA A 60 -21.02 -24.46 -12.97
C ALA A 60 -22.24 -24.49 -13.91
N GLU A 61 -22.28 -23.61 -14.92
CA GLU A 61 -23.30 -23.59 -15.96
C GLU A 61 -23.24 -24.85 -16.86
N GLU A 62 -22.05 -25.29 -17.25
CA GLU A 62 -21.87 -26.53 -18.03
C GLU A 62 -22.24 -27.77 -17.22
N LEU A 63 -21.87 -27.83 -15.93
CA LEU A 63 -22.28 -28.91 -15.03
C LEU A 63 -23.81 -29.00 -14.92
N GLN A 64 -24.49 -27.85 -14.88
CA GLN A 64 -25.95 -27.78 -14.95
C GLN A 64 -26.49 -28.33 -16.27
N ALA A 65 -25.90 -27.94 -17.40
CA ALA A 65 -26.34 -28.38 -18.72
C ALA A 65 -26.24 -29.91 -18.87
N VAL A 66 -25.20 -30.53 -18.32
CA VAL A 66 -25.00 -31.99 -18.33
C VAL A 66 -25.90 -32.72 -17.33
N GLY A 67 -26.16 -32.13 -16.16
CA GLY A 67 -26.93 -32.75 -15.07
C GLY A 67 -28.40 -33.07 -15.42
N GLY A 68 -28.98 -32.36 -16.39
CA GLY A 68 -30.31 -32.64 -16.96
C GLY A 68 -31.50 -32.15 -16.12
N ASN A 69 -32.45 -31.51 -16.81
CA ASN A 69 -33.79 -31.02 -16.42
C ASN A 69 -33.98 -30.32 -15.06
N GLU A 70 -34.56 -29.12 -15.13
CA GLU A 70 -35.03 -28.22 -14.03
C GLU A 70 -35.99 -28.85 -12.99
N ASN A 71 -36.27 -30.15 -13.07
CA ASN A 71 -37.27 -30.84 -12.23
C ASN A 71 -36.68 -31.95 -11.32
N ASP A 72 -35.35 -32.12 -11.27
CA ASP A 72 -34.71 -32.98 -10.26
C ASP A 72 -34.14 -32.12 -9.11
N PRO A 73 -34.80 -32.11 -7.92
CA PRO A 73 -34.38 -31.32 -6.76
C PRO A 73 -32.94 -31.62 -6.31
N SER A 74 -32.41 -32.79 -6.70
CA SER A 74 -31.03 -33.21 -6.42
C SER A 74 -29.98 -32.26 -7.01
N TYR A 75 -30.26 -31.68 -8.19
CA TYR A 75 -29.32 -30.81 -8.91
C TYR A 75 -29.52 -29.32 -8.60
N GLU A 76 -30.72 -28.90 -8.17
CA GLU A 76 -30.98 -27.55 -7.68
C GLU A 76 -30.30 -27.27 -6.33
N VAL A 77 -30.31 -28.25 -5.42
CA VAL A 77 -29.88 -28.05 -4.03
C VAL A 77 -28.36 -28.12 -3.84
N VAL A 78 -27.63 -28.89 -4.64
CA VAL A 78 -26.23 -29.25 -4.31
C VAL A 78 -25.14 -28.51 -5.12
N GLY A 79 -25.48 -27.81 -6.20
CA GLY A 79 -24.45 -27.19 -7.05
C GLY A 79 -24.66 -25.71 -7.33
N GLN A 80 -25.83 -25.34 -7.86
CA GLN A 80 -25.95 -24.08 -8.58
C GLN A 80 -25.90 -22.84 -7.70
N GLN A 81 -26.76 -22.78 -6.68
CA GLN A 81 -26.91 -21.57 -5.88
C GLN A 81 -25.68 -21.35 -5.00
N VAL A 82 -25.17 -22.41 -4.37
CA VAL A 82 -23.96 -22.33 -3.53
C VAL A 82 -22.74 -21.92 -4.33
N PHE A 83 -22.51 -22.48 -5.52
CA PHE A 83 -21.38 -22.04 -6.35
C PHE A 83 -21.55 -20.58 -6.76
N LYS A 84 -22.72 -20.18 -7.29
CA LYS A 84 -22.98 -18.77 -7.66
C LYS A 84 -22.78 -17.81 -6.48
N ASP A 85 -23.20 -18.18 -5.27
CA ASP A 85 -23.07 -17.35 -4.08
C ASP A 85 -21.61 -17.25 -3.58
N ILE A 86 -20.84 -18.34 -3.67
CA ILE A 86 -19.40 -18.33 -3.37
C ILE A 86 -18.66 -17.46 -4.38
N GLU A 87 -18.97 -17.59 -5.69
CA GLU A 87 -18.36 -16.79 -6.74
C GLU A 87 -18.67 -15.30 -6.58
N ARG A 88 -19.92 -14.97 -6.26
CA ARG A 88 -20.33 -13.59 -5.92
C ARG A 88 -19.58 -13.05 -4.72
N SER A 89 -19.46 -13.85 -3.66
CA SER A 89 -18.72 -13.47 -2.45
C SER A 89 -17.23 -13.27 -2.73
N ARG A 90 -16.63 -14.08 -3.61
CA ARG A 90 -15.23 -13.90 -4.05
C ARG A 90 -15.04 -12.60 -4.82
N MET A 91 -15.98 -12.27 -5.71
CA MET A 91 -15.95 -11.02 -6.46
C MET A 91 -16.08 -9.79 -5.54
N ILE A 92 -16.91 -9.86 -4.50
CA ILE A 92 -17.00 -8.82 -3.46
C ILE A 92 -15.66 -8.68 -2.73
N ALA A 93 -15.08 -9.78 -2.28
CA ALA A 93 -13.77 -9.78 -1.61
C ALA A 93 -12.67 -9.19 -2.52
N ALA A 94 -12.66 -9.52 -3.81
CA ALA A 94 -11.75 -8.96 -4.80
C ALA A 94 -11.93 -7.43 -4.97
N SER A 95 -13.16 -6.92 -4.94
CA SER A 95 -13.42 -5.48 -4.92
C SER A 95 -12.89 -4.84 -3.64
N GLN A 96 -13.12 -5.48 -2.49
CA GLN A 96 -12.64 -4.98 -1.20
C GLN A 96 -11.11 -4.92 -1.14
N PHE A 97 -10.38 -5.81 -1.81
CA PHE A 97 -8.91 -5.69 -1.93
C PHE A 97 -8.51 -4.37 -2.57
N LYS A 98 -9.21 -3.94 -3.62
CA LYS A 98 -8.94 -2.66 -4.26
C LYS A 98 -9.18 -1.49 -3.30
N ASP A 99 -10.36 -1.45 -2.71
CA ASP A 99 -10.82 -0.32 -1.91
C ASP A 99 -10.09 -0.20 -0.55
N THR A 100 -9.74 -1.33 0.06
CA THR A 100 -9.18 -1.36 1.42
C THR A 100 -7.66 -1.49 1.46
N PHE A 101 -7.03 -1.98 0.39
CA PHE A 101 -5.59 -2.24 0.32
C PHE A 101 -4.89 -1.44 -0.78
N ILE A 102 -5.32 -1.58 -2.04
CA ILE A 102 -4.61 -0.99 -3.19
C ILE A 102 -4.71 0.54 -3.19
N ASP A 103 -5.92 1.06 -3.15
CA ASP A 103 -6.17 2.49 -3.30
C ASP A 103 -5.60 3.28 -2.09
N PRO A 104 -5.76 2.85 -0.82
CA PRO A 104 -5.18 3.56 0.31
C PRO A 104 -3.64 3.54 0.32
N LEU A 105 -2.99 2.43 -0.05
CA LEU A 105 -1.52 2.38 -0.15
C LEU A 105 -0.99 3.28 -1.27
N THR A 106 -1.70 3.32 -2.40
CA THR A 106 -1.37 4.21 -3.50
C THR A 106 -1.51 5.67 -3.07
N GLN A 107 -2.58 5.99 -2.36
CA GLN A 107 -2.82 7.33 -1.81
C GLN A 107 -1.75 7.72 -0.78
N PHE A 108 -1.35 6.81 0.11
CA PHE A 108 -0.25 7.04 1.05
C PHE A 108 1.06 7.37 0.33
N ALA A 109 1.40 6.64 -0.73
CA ALA A 109 2.60 6.93 -1.53
C ALA A 109 2.56 8.34 -2.13
N VAL A 110 1.40 8.79 -2.63
CA VAL A 110 1.25 10.14 -3.20
C VAL A 110 1.29 11.21 -2.12
N THR A 111 0.48 11.07 -1.08
CA THR A 111 0.25 12.11 -0.07
C THR A 111 1.37 12.25 0.93
N GLU A 112 1.98 11.14 1.32
CA GLU A 112 3.01 11.13 2.35
C GLU A 112 4.40 11.07 1.72
N ILE A 113 4.68 10.07 0.90
CA ILE A 113 6.03 9.82 0.36
C ILE A 113 6.42 10.85 -0.70
N HIS A 114 5.63 11.02 -1.77
CA HIS A 114 5.98 11.94 -2.85
C HIS A 114 5.99 13.40 -2.38
N SER A 115 5.08 13.75 -1.45
CA SER A 115 5.09 15.05 -0.77
C SER A 115 6.37 15.27 0.03
N ALA A 116 6.82 14.28 0.82
CA ALA A 116 8.11 14.37 1.54
C ALA A 116 9.30 14.52 0.58
N LYS A 117 9.32 13.77 -0.54
CA LYS A 117 10.35 13.92 -1.58
C LYS A 117 10.37 15.32 -2.20
N LYS A 118 9.21 15.98 -2.34
CA LYS A 118 9.15 17.37 -2.80
C LYS A 118 9.82 18.32 -1.80
N VAL A 119 9.51 18.18 -0.51
CA VAL A 119 10.17 18.97 0.55
C VAL A 119 11.68 18.72 0.57
N GLY A 120 12.11 17.47 0.35
CA GLY A 120 13.53 17.14 0.22
C GLY A 120 14.24 17.85 -0.93
N LYS A 121 13.57 18.05 -2.08
CA LYS A 121 14.11 18.86 -3.18
C LYS A 121 14.25 20.33 -2.82
N GLU A 122 13.28 20.89 -2.09
CA GLU A 122 13.36 22.27 -1.61
C GLU A 122 14.51 22.46 -0.60
N TYR A 123 14.70 21.47 0.28
CA TYR A 123 15.83 21.41 1.19
C TYR A 123 17.17 21.38 0.44
N GLN A 124 17.34 20.50 -0.55
CA GLN A 124 18.56 20.44 -1.35
C GLN A 124 18.82 21.76 -2.09
N SER A 125 17.78 22.35 -2.69
CA SER A 125 17.91 23.63 -3.38
C SER A 125 18.33 24.77 -2.45
N ALA A 126 17.83 24.78 -1.20
CA ALA A 126 18.22 25.76 -0.19
C ALA A 126 19.67 25.55 0.28
N GLN A 127 20.09 24.28 0.42
CA GLN A 127 21.47 23.93 0.71
C GLN A 127 22.43 24.40 -0.39
N ASP A 128 22.11 24.12 -1.65
CA ASP A 128 22.93 24.53 -2.80
C ASP A 128 23.03 26.07 -2.87
N THR A 129 21.93 26.78 -2.61
CA THR A 129 21.91 28.25 -2.54
C THR A 129 22.83 28.78 -1.46
N TYR A 130 22.79 28.18 -0.26
CA TYR A 130 23.66 28.54 0.85
C TYR A 130 25.13 28.26 0.55
N LEU A 131 25.46 27.09 0.01
CA LEU A 131 26.83 26.72 -0.36
C LEU A 131 27.39 27.66 -1.44
N ASN A 132 26.57 28.04 -2.42
CA ASN A 132 26.95 29.01 -3.45
C ASN A 132 27.20 30.42 -2.87
N ALA A 133 26.31 30.92 -1.99
CA ALA A 133 26.50 32.19 -1.31
C ALA A 133 27.78 32.18 -0.46
N MET A 134 28.01 31.10 0.29
CA MET A 134 29.21 30.91 1.11
C MET A 134 30.47 30.89 0.27
N GLY A 135 30.48 30.16 -0.85
CA GLY A 135 31.62 30.13 -1.78
C GLY A 135 31.96 31.51 -2.34
N LYS A 136 30.96 32.31 -2.71
CA LYS A 136 31.15 33.71 -3.14
C LYS A 136 31.76 34.56 -2.03
N TYR A 137 31.22 34.49 -0.82
CA TYR A 137 31.76 35.25 0.32
C TYR A 137 33.21 34.86 0.63
N MET A 138 33.51 33.55 0.69
CA MET A 138 34.85 33.03 0.98
C MET A 138 35.89 33.40 -0.09
N SER A 139 35.46 33.71 -1.32
CA SER A 139 36.34 34.16 -2.39
C SER A 139 36.75 35.64 -2.29
N LYS A 140 36.06 36.44 -1.47
CA LYS A 140 36.31 37.88 -1.32
C LYS A 140 37.35 38.15 -0.24
N ARG A 141 38.16 39.18 -0.45
CA ARG A 141 39.04 39.77 0.57
C ARG A 141 38.27 40.80 1.41
N PRO A 142 38.71 41.09 2.64
CA PRO A 142 38.06 42.10 3.49
C PRO A 142 37.98 43.51 2.86
N SER A 143 38.89 43.83 1.93
CA SER A 143 38.94 45.10 1.21
C SER A 143 38.03 45.15 -0.02
N ASP A 144 37.44 44.04 -0.43
CA ASP A 144 36.71 43.96 -1.71
C ASP A 144 35.36 44.67 -1.61
N LYS A 145 35.02 45.44 -2.66
CA LYS A 145 33.71 46.09 -2.75
C LYS A 145 32.58 45.03 -2.75
N GLY A 146 31.48 45.35 -2.05
CA GLY A 146 30.34 44.46 -1.91
C GLY A 146 30.58 43.25 -0.98
N ILE A 147 31.60 43.29 -0.11
CA ILE A 147 31.78 42.26 0.94
C ILE A 147 30.56 42.21 1.89
N GLU A 148 30.02 43.37 2.27
CA GLU A 148 28.83 43.47 3.14
C GLU A 148 27.58 42.86 2.50
N GLU A 149 27.42 43.02 1.19
CA GLU A 149 26.34 42.39 0.43
C GLU A 149 26.47 40.86 0.46
N SER A 150 27.68 40.34 0.20
CA SER A 150 27.93 38.90 0.27
C SER A 150 27.72 38.33 1.68
N VAL A 151 28.01 39.09 2.74
CA VAL A 151 27.68 38.70 4.12
C VAL A 151 26.16 38.61 4.30
N ARG A 152 25.40 39.60 3.82
CA ARG A 152 23.93 39.58 3.90
C ARG A 152 23.34 38.37 3.15
N ASP A 153 23.81 38.10 1.94
CA ASP A 153 23.38 36.95 1.13
C ASP A 153 23.61 35.62 1.86
N VAL A 154 24.78 35.44 2.48
CA VAL A 154 25.11 34.24 3.26
C VAL A 154 24.18 34.08 4.46
N VAL A 155 23.93 35.17 5.19
CA VAL A 155 23.04 35.14 6.37
C VAL A 155 21.61 34.77 5.97
N GLU A 156 21.09 35.35 4.88
CA GLU A 156 19.75 35.06 4.38
C GLU A 156 19.65 33.61 3.86
N ALA A 157 20.61 33.17 3.05
CA ALA A 157 20.63 31.81 2.52
C ALA A 157 20.78 30.77 3.64
N ARG A 158 21.59 31.04 4.67
CA ARG A 158 21.72 30.16 5.84
C ARG A 158 20.41 30.05 6.61
N LYS A 159 19.70 31.15 6.80
CA LYS A 159 18.38 31.15 7.47
C LYS A 159 17.37 30.31 6.68
N ALA A 160 17.33 30.47 5.36
CA ALA A 160 16.45 29.70 4.49
C ALA A 160 16.78 28.20 4.49
N PHE A 161 18.08 27.85 4.41
CA PHE A 161 18.55 26.47 4.51
C PHE A 161 18.14 25.82 5.84
N HIS A 162 18.38 26.49 6.96
CA HIS A 162 18.03 25.98 8.29
C HIS A 162 16.53 25.76 8.48
N LEU A 163 15.71 26.70 7.99
CA LEU A 163 14.27 26.53 8.01
C LEU A 163 13.86 25.27 7.23
N LYS A 164 14.41 25.09 6.03
CA LYS A 164 14.11 23.92 5.19
C LYS A 164 14.64 22.61 5.78
N ALA A 165 15.77 22.63 6.49
CA ALA A 165 16.31 21.46 7.18
C ALA A 165 15.35 20.96 8.27
N VAL A 166 14.79 21.88 9.08
CA VAL A 166 13.80 21.55 10.12
C VAL A 166 12.49 21.08 9.50
N GLU A 167 11.96 21.80 8.50
CA GLU A 167 10.74 21.41 7.78
C GLU A 167 10.86 19.99 7.19
N TYR A 168 12.00 19.69 6.56
CA TYR A 168 12.23 18.38 5.98
C TYR A 168 12.40 17.29 7.04
N GLY A 169 13.14 17.58 8.11
CA GLY A 169 13.30 16.66 9.24
C GLY A 169 11.96 16.27 9.90
N ILE A 170 11.08 17.25 10.12
CA ILE A 170 9.72 17.03 10.61
C ILE A 170 8.96 16.13 9.64
N ARG A 171 9.02 16.46 8.35
CA ARG A 171 8.28 15.71 7.32
C ARG A 171 8.71 14.24 7.25
N LEU A 172 10.00 13.96 7.35
CA LEU A 172 10.52 12.59 7.37
C LEU A 172 10.06 11.83 8.62
N ASN A 173 10.10 12.46 9.80
CA ASN A 173 9.59 11.86 11.04
C ASN A 173 8.09 11.52 10.94
N ASP A 174 7.28 12.43 10.41
CA ASP A 174 5.84 12.23 10.23
C ASP A 174 5.54 11.02 9.33
N VAL A 175 6.24 10.92 8.19
CA VAL A 175 6.07 9.78 7.27
C VAL A 175 6.47 8.47 7.95
N ASP A 176 7.57 8.44 8.70
CA ASP A 176 8.05 7.23 9.37
C ASP A 176 7.05 6.70 10.42
N VAL A 177 6.43 7.62 11.16
CA VAL A 177 5.36 7.33 12.13
C VAL A 177 4.09 6.85 11.43
N LYS A 178 3.58 7.61 10.44
CA LYS A 178 2.35 7.25 9.71
C LYS A 178 2.47 5.90 9.01
N ARG A 179 3.61 5.65 8.34
CA ARG A 179 3.91 4.36 7.68
C ARG A 179 3.67 3.19 8.62
N LYS A 180 4.15 3.26 9.86
CA LYS A 180 4.06 2.17 10.83
C LYS A 180 2.61 1.76 11.07
N TYR A 181 1.71 2.73 11.19
CA TYR A 181 0.30 2.48 11.51
C TYR A 181 -0.52 2.17 10.27
N GLU A 182 -0.38 2.96 9.21
CA GLU A 182 -1.19 2.80 8.00
C GLU A 182 -0.92 1.45 7.33
N VAL A 183 0.34 1.03 7.20
CA VAL A 183 0.67 -0.29 6.61
C VAL A 183 0.12 -1.43 7.47
N MET A 184 0.20 -1.31 8.80
CA MET A 184 -0.35 -2.31 9.71
C MET A 184 -1.87 -2.42 9.56
N GLU A 185 -2.56 -1.28 9.48
CA GLU A 185 -4.01 -1.23 9.25
C GLU A 185 -4.41 -1.89 7.92
N ARG A 186 -3.58 -1.75 6.87
CA ARG A 186 -3.82 -2.42 5.59
C ARG A 186 -3.67 -3.94 5.69
N ILE A 187 -2.66 -4.43 6.43
CA ILE A 187 -2.48 -5.87 6.66
C ILE A 187 -3.69 -6.45 7.42
N ILE A 188 -4.16 -5.73 8.43
CA ILE A 188 -5.33 -6.12 9.23
C ILE A 188 -6.60 -6.13 8.36
N SER A 189 -6.81 -5.09 7.55
CA SER A 189 -7.95 -5.02 6.61
C SER A 189 -7.95 -6.21 5.64
N LEU A 190 -6.78 -6.58 5.11
CA LEU A 190 -6.64 -7.74 4.24
C LEU A 190 -7.02 -9.06 4.94
N ALA A 191 -6.58 -9.23 6.20
CA ALA A 191 -6.92 -10.40 7.00
C ALA A 191 -8.43 -10.51 7.25
N TYR A 192 -9.10 -9.40 7.57
CA TYR A 192 -10.56 -9.38 7.76
C TYR A 192 -11.32 -9.68 6.47
N THR A 193 -10.92 -9.10 5.34
CA THR A 193 -11.54 -9.38 4.04
C THR A 193 -11.45 -10.87 3.69
N ASN A 194 -10.27 -11.47 3.85
CA ASN A 194 -10.10 -12.91 3.61
C ASN A 194 -10.89 -13.76 4.62
N SER A 195 -10.84 -13.42 5.92
CA SER A 195 -11.58 -14.12 6.96
C SER A 195 -13.09 -14.11 6.67
N SER A 196 -13.63 -12.98 6.24
CA SER A 196 -15.05 -12.85 5.88
C SER A 196 -15.41 -13.73 4.69
N PHE A 197 -14.58 -13.71 3.63
CA PHE A 197 -14.79 -14.56 2.45
C PHE A 197 -14.77 -16.06 2.81
N TYR A 198 -13.75 -16.51 3.55
CA TYR A 198 -13.64 -17.92 3.92
C TYR A 198 -14.76 -18.37 4.86
N HIS A 199 -15.20 -17.50 5.77
CA HIS A 199 -16.32 -17.81 6.66
C HIS A 199 -17.63 -17.97 5.87
N GLN A 200 -17.92 -17.06 4.94
CA GLN A 200 -19.09 -17.17 4.05
C GLN A 200 -19.04 -18.45 3.21
N GLY A 201 -17.86 -18.82 2.68
CA GLY A 201 -17.70 -20.07 1.94
C GLY A 201 -17.94 -21.31 2.81
N TYR A 202 -17.43 -21.31 4.04
CA TYR A 202 -17.66 -22.41 5.00
C TYR A 202 -19.15 -22.57 5.31
N ASP A 203 -19.84 -21.49 5.63
CA ASP A 203 -21.27 -21.52 5.95
C ASP A 203 -22.09 -22.04 4.74
N ALA A 204 -21.78 -21.55 3.53
CA ALA A 204 -22.45 -22.00 2.31
C ALA A 204 -22.29 -23.51 2.06
N PHE A 205 -21.09 -24.07 2.27
CA PHE A 205 -20.87 -25.52 2.12
C PHE A 205 -21.48 -26.34 3.25
N LYS A 206 -21.48 -25.82 4.47
CA LYS A 206 -22.09 -26.47 5.62
C LYS A 206 -23.60 -26.61 5.45
N ASP A 207 -24.26 -25.60 4.88
CA ASP A 207 -25.70 -25.62 4.64
C ASP A 207 -26.13 -26.70 3.65
N ILE A 208 -25.28 -27.04 2.66
CA ILE A 208 -25.56 -28.12 1.68
C ILE A 208 -24.98 -29.48 2.05
N GLU A 209 -24.18 -29.58 3.13
CA GLU A 209 -23.62 -30.85 3.60
C GLU A 209 -24.67 -31.95 3.79
N PRO A 210 -25.84 -31.70 4.42
CA PRO A 210 -26.87 -32.73 4.57
C PRO A 210 -27.38 -33.25 3.23
N SER A 211 -27.64 -32.35 2.27
CA SER A 211 -28.12 -32.70 0.94
C SER A 211 -27.07 -33.49 0.15
N MET A 212 -25.79 -33.12 0.24
CA MET A 212 -24.70 -33.91 -0.35
C MET A 212 -24.65 -35.33 0.23
N ARG A 213 -24.82 -35.47 1.55
CA ARG A 213 -24.84 -36.78 2.21
C ARG A 213 -26.03 -37.63 1.78
N ASP A 214 -27.20 -37.03 1.66
CA ASP A 214 -28.42 -37.74 1.24
C ASP A 214 -28.31 -38.20 -0.22
N LEU A 215 -27.80 -37.35 -1.12
CA LEU A 215 -27.57 -37.71 -2.52
C LEU A 215 -26.51 -38.79 -2.70
N THR A 216 -25.41 -38.72 -1.96
CA THR A 216 -24.36 -39.77 -2.00
C THR A 216 -24.85 -41.10 -1.43
N GLY A 217 -25.64 -41.07 -0.35
CA GLY A 217 -26.31 -42.27 0.18
C GLY A 217 -27.32 -42.87 -0.80
N THR A 218 -28.09 -42.04 -1.49
CA THR A 218 -29.09 -42.47 -2.49
C THR A 218 -28.44 -42.99 -3.77
N ALA A 219 -27.35 -42.37 -4.22
CA ALA A 219 -26.58 -42.83 -5.37
C ALA A 219 -25.91 -44.18 -5.10
N ALA A 220 -25.34 -44.38 -3.89
CA ALA A 220 -24.79 -45.67 -3.47
C ALA A 220 -25.86 -46.78 -3.38
N PHE A 221 -27.10 -46.43 -3.05
CA PHE A 221 -28.24 -47.36 -3.07
C PHE A 221 -28.67 -47.72 -4.51
N ARG A 222 -28.61 -46.76 -5.45
CA ARG A 222 -28.96 -46.97 -6.87
C ARG A 222 -27.89 -47.70 -7.68
N SER A 223 -26.62 -47.65 -7.28
CA SER A 223 -25.54 -48.44 -7.90
C SER A 223 -25.41 -49.86 -7.31
N GLY A 224 -26.34 -50.27 -6.44
CA GLY A 224 -26.49 -51.63 -5.93
C GLY A 224 -27.24 -52.59 -6.87
N ALA A 225 -27.01 -52.47 -8.18
CA ALA A 225 -27.33 -53.44 -9.24
C ALA A 225 -26.34 -53.27 -10.40
#